data_AF-A0A6B8MN80-F1
#
_entry.id   AF-A0A6B8MN80-F1
#
_cell.length_a   1.000
_cell.length_b   1.000
_cell.length_c   1.000
_cell.angle_alpha   90.00
_cell.angle_beta   90.00
_cell.angle_gamma   90.00
#
_symmetry.space_group_name_H-M   'P 1'
#
loop_
_entity.id
_entity.type
_entity.pdbx_description
1 polymer ?
#
loop_
_entity_poly.entity_id
_entity_poly.type
_entity_poly.pdbx_seq_one_letter_code
_entity_poly.pdbx_strand_id
1 'polypeptide(L)'
;MERLHQYIEQSLSGFGNVWNAAGIAKQSIIEVPDDVFLGGTSLLKNDINLQWLAWFCESLCNLDECLGEVDQYKIFSLVRRGLIHVNIDPDNPMFLKLCSIISGFMFKRIESVSGRLRQRVTKQNKLDLIESSQGEPRCWICNSKFSMDAIDIFLGRPGNIILPEFVDYMMPRGLIERDLKIEVEHKLPFSKGGGDIDDLSNIALSCGWCNRYKSNLISIYDVGRNLKNYKNDNFVGFSIPEPYWIIRKMALSERCSHPGCTSKRKNNLYIDLINPRGAANPINLKVVCKTHVNDYHHRLVPAINYADCIFSKKNRLI
;
A
#
# COMPACT_ATOMS: atom_id res chain seq x y z
N MET A 1 -25.22 -2.72 15.68
CA MET A 1 -25.14 -1.95 16.93
C MET A 1 -24.75 -2.80 18.13
N GLU A 2 -25.50 -3.84 18.50
CA GLU A 2 -25.18 -4.68 19.67
C GLU A 2 -23.79 -5.33 19.59
N ARG A 3 -23.44 -5.95 18.46
CA ARG A 3 -22.11 -6.52 18.23
C ARG A 3 -20.97 -5.51 18.35
N LEU A 4 -21.16 -4.30 17.81
CA LEU A 4 -20.18 -3.21 17.91
C LEU A 4 -19.99 -2.77 19.37
N HIS A 5 -21.09 -2.61 20.10
CA HIS A 5 -21.05 -2.26 21.52
C HIS A 5 -20.28 -3.30 22.34
N GLN A 6 -20.64 -4.58 22.20
CA GLN A 6 -19.96 -5.70 22.86
C GLN A 6 -18.46 -5.75 22.53
N TYR A 7 -18.11 -5.60 21.25
CA TYR A 7 -16.72 -5.55 20.82
C TYR A 7 -15.94 -4.43 21.49
N ILE A 8 -16.48 -3.20 21.51
CA ILE A 8 -15.80 -2.03 22.09
C ILE A 8 -15.61 -2.23 23.60
N GLU A 9 -16.66 -2.63 24.32
CA GLU A 9 -16.63 -2.84 25.76
C GLU A 9 -15.59 -3.90 26.15
N GLN A 10 -15.62 -5.06 25.49
CA GLN A 10 -14.67 -6.14 25.74
C GLN A 10 -13.23 -5.74 25.37
N SER A 11 -13.03 -5.10 24.21
CA SER A 11 -11.71 -4.68 23.73
C SER A 11 -11.07 -3.62 24.64
N LEU A 12 -11.84 -2.64 25.10
CA LEU A 12 -11.35 -1.58 25.99
C LEU A 12 -11.01 -2.11 27.38
N SER A 13 -11.82 -3.03 27.92
CA SER A 13 -11.52 -3.68 29.21
C SER A 13 -10.21 -4.49 29.16
N GLY A 14 -9.86 -5.01 27.99
CA GLY A 14 -8.62 -5.74 27.75
C GLY A 14 -7.39 -4.87 27.53
N PHE A 15 -7.57 -3.59 27.22
CA PHE A 15 -6.47 -2.73 26.79
C PHE A 15 -5.36 -2.56 27.85
N GLY A 16 -5.73 -2.58 29.14
CA GLY A 16 -4.74 -2.56 30.24
C GLY A 16 -3.90 -3.84 30.37
N ASN A 17 -4.31 -4.92 29.70
CA ASN A 17 -3.72 -6.26 29.80
C ASN A 17 -2.89 -6.65 28.56
N VAL A 18 -2.47 -5.68 27.74
CA VAL A 18 -1.71 -5.94 26.50
C VAL A 18 -0.36 -6.62 26.71
N TRP A 19 0.17 -6.62 27.93
CA TRP A 19 1.39 -7.35 28.33
C TRP A 19 1.11 -8.52 29.28
N ASN A 20 -0.15 -8.95 29.39
CA ASN A 20 -0.58 -10.06 30.24
C ASN A 20 -1.06 -11.25 29.39
N ALA A 21 -0.44 -12.42 29.55
CA ALA A 21 -0.73 -13.60 28.73
C ALA A 21 -2.19 -14.07 28.80
N ALA A 22 -2.78 -14.11 30.02
CA ALA A 22 -4.19 -14.50 30.20
C ALA A 22 -5.15 -13.46 29.60
N GLY A 23 -4.80 -12.17 29.72
CA GLY A 23 -5.51 -11.08 29.05
C GLY A 23 -5.48 -11.19 27.53
N ILE A 24 -4.30 -11.44 26.95
CA ILE A 24 -4.13 -11.66 25.50
C ILE A 24 -4.98 -12.85 25.04
N ALA A 25 -4.94 -13.98 25.76
CA ALA A 25 -5.71 -15.18 25.43
C ALA A 25 -7.23 -14.93 25.47
N LYS A 26 -7.72 -14.10 26.40
CA LYS A 26 -9.13 -13.70 26.45
C LYS A 26 -9.50 -12.74 25.32
N GLN A 27 -8.58 -11.90 24.86
CA GLN A 27 -8.82 -10.93 23.80
C GLN A 27 -8.73 -11.55 22.39
N SER A 28 -7.94 -12.61 22.22
CA SER A 28 -7.72 -13.24 20.91
C SER A 28 -8.97 -13.95 20.35
N ILE A 29 -9.94 -14.30 21.20
CA ILE A 29 -11.21 -14.93 20.79
C ILE A 29 -12.26 -13.91 20.34
N ILE A 30 -12.01 -12.61 20.53
CA ILE A 30 -12.98 -11.57 20.20
C ILE A 30 -12.95 -11.33 18.69
N GLU A 31 -14.09 -11.55 18.05
CA GLU A 31 -14.26 -11.22 16.63
C GLU A 31 -14.48 -9.71 16.43
N VAL A 32 -13.75 -9.14 15.47
CA VAL A 32 -13.93 -7.73 15.09
C VAL A 32 -15.15 -7.61 14.15
N PRO A 33 -16.22 -6.88 14.56
CA PRO A 33 -17.39 -6.71 13.73
C PRO A 33 -17.10 -5.79 12.53
N ASP A 34 -17.80 -6.03 11.41
CA ASP A 34 -17.52 -5.31 10.16
C ASP A 34 -17.76 -3.79 10.26
N ASP A 35 -18.62 -3.35 11.18
CA ASP A 35 -18.88 -1.94 11.48
C ASP A 35 -17.59 -1.16 11.83
N VAL A 36 -16.59 -1.81 12.44
CA VAL A 36 -15.31 -1.18 12.81
C VAL A 36 -14.51 -0.72 11.60
N PHE A 37 -14.67 -1.39 10.46
CA PHE A 37 -13.85 -1.12 9.27
C PHE A 37 -14.41 -0.02 8.37
N LEU A 38 -15.61 0.50 8.64
CA LEU A 38 -16.26 1.59 7.90
C LEU A 38 -16.24 1.40 6.36
N GLY A 39 -16.49 0.17 5.90
CA GLY A 39 -16.49 -0.19 4.47
C GLY A 39 -15.12 -0.60 3.90
N GLY A 40 -14.07 -0.62 4.72
CA GLY A 40 -12.71 -1.09 4.36
C GLY A 40 -12.43 -2.56 4.68
N THR A 41 -13.44 -3.35 5.05
CA THR A 41 -13.30 -4.70 5.63
C THR A 41 -12.37 -5.62 4.82
N SER A 42 -12.62 -5.78 3.52
CA SER A 42 -11.87 -6.73 2.69
C SER A 42 -10.39 -6.38 2.61
N LEU A 43 -10.04 -5.10 2.48
CA LEU A 43 -8.64 -4.66 2.44
C LEU A 43 -7.96 -4.91 3.79
N LEU A 44 -8.57 -4.46 4.88
CA LEU A 44 -8.01 -4.54 6.24
C LEU A 44 -7.82 -5.99 6.69
N LYS A 45 -8.79 -6.87 6.40
CA LYS A 45 -8.71 -8.31 6.70
C LYS A 45 -7.73 -9.04 5.77
N ASN A 46 -7.72 -8.74 4.47
CA ASN A 46 -6.78 -9.37 3.55
C ASN A 46 -5.33 -9.05 3.91
N ASP A 47 -5.00 -7.78 4.12
CA ASP A 47 -3.62 -7.35 4.36
C ASP A 47 -3.07 -7.92 5.69
N ILE A 48 -3.89 -8.07 6.75
CA ILE A 48 -3.45 -8.72 7.99
C ILE A 48 -3.31 -10.24 7.83
N ASN A 49 -4.21 -10.89 7.10
CA ASN A 49 -4.14 -12.33 6.84
C ASN A 49 -2.89 -12.68 6.03
N LEU A 50 -2.56 -11.88 5.01
CA LEU A 50 -1.33 -12.06 4.24
C LEU A 50 -0.08 -11.85 5.09
N GLN A 51 -0.12 -10.93 6.06
CA GLN A 51 0.99 -10.73 7.01
C GLN A 51 1.22 -11.98 7.86
N TRP A 52 0.16 -12.54 8.44
CA TRP A 52 0.25 -13.77 9.24
C TRP A 52 0.71 -14.96 8.41
N LEU A 53 0.19 -15.11 7.19
CA LEU A 53 0.63 -16.16 6.27
C LEU A 53 2.12 -16.04 5.95
N ALA A 54 2.60 -14.82 5.66
CA ALA A 54 4.00 -14.58 5.37
C ALA A 54 4.89 -14.98 6.56
N TRP A 55 4.56 -14.54 7.78
CA TRP A 55 5.30 -14.91 8.98
C TRP A 55 5.27 -16.41 9.27
N PHE A 56 4.13 -17.06 9.08
CA PHE A 56 4.02 -18.50 9.22
C PHE A 56 4.96 -19.22 8.23
N CYS A 57 4.90 -18.88 6.95
CA CYS A 57 5.79 -19.47 5.94
C CYS A 57 7.27 -19.21 6.21
N GLU A 58 7.62 -17.99 6.64
CA GLU A 58 8.99 -17.60 7.01
C GLU A 58 9.50 -18.36 8.24
N SER A 59 8.62 -18.71 9.20
CA SER A 59 9.02 -19.53 10.36
C SER A 59 9.36 -20.99 10.00
N LEU A 60 8.89 -21.47 8.84
CA LEU A 60 9.15 -22.84 8.38
C LEU A 60 10.44 -22.96 7.57
N CYS A 61 10.91 -21.86 6.99
CA CYS A 61 12.06 -21.83 6.10
C CYS A 61 12.75 -20.47 6.17
N ASN A 62 13.93 -20.43 6.79
CA ASN A 62 14.75 -19.22 6.83
C ASN A 62 15.30 -18.92 5.42
N LEU A 63 15.04 -17.71 4.93
CA LEU A 63 15.48 -17.26 3.61
C LEU A 63 17.02 -17.26 3.51
N ASP A 64 17.70 -16.86 4.59
CA ASP A 64 19.16 -16.69 4.59
C ASP A 64 19.92 -18.01 4.38
N GLU A 65 19.35 -19.14 4.85
CA GLU A 65 19.92 -20.48 4.65
C GLU A 65 19.89 -20.93 3.17
N CYS A 66 19.12 -20.23 2.34
CA CYS A 66 18.87 -20.56 0.94
C CYS A 66 19.42 -19.51 -0.05
N LEU A 67 20.05 -18.42 0.42
CA LEU A 67 20.52 -17.34 -0.46
C LEU A 67 21.74 -17.72 -1.31
N GLY A 68 22.56 -18.67 -0.85
CA GLY A 68 23.78 -19.09 -1.55
C GLY A 68 23.53 -19.94 -2.79
N GLU A 69 22.48 -20.77 -2.77
CA GLU A 69 22.03 -21.61 -3.89
C GLU A 69 20.54 -21.87 -3.72
N VAL A 70 19.75 -21.41 -4.70
CA VAL A 70 18.29 -21.55 -4.67
C VAL A 70 17.91 -22.90 -5.26
N ASP A 71 17.62 -23.86 -4.38
CA ASP A 71 17.17 -25.21 -4.75
C ASP A 71 15.76 -25.47 -4.20
N GLN A 72 14.83 -25.76 -5.12
CA GLN A 72 13.44 -26.06 -4.81
C GLN A 72 13.30 -27.30 -3.91
N TYR A 73 14.15 -28.32 -4.07
CA TYR A 73 14.11 -29.54 -3.24
C TYR A 73 14.59 -29.25 -1.82
N LYS A 74 15.64 -28.44 -1.68
CA LYS A 74 16.12 -27.98 -0.37
C LYS A 74 15.04 -27.19 0.38
N ILE A 75 14.39 -26.24 -0.30
CA ILE A 75 13.28 -25.46 0.25
C ILE A 75 12.12 -26.37 0.65
N PHE A 76 11.75 -27.33 -0.20
CA PHE A 76 10.72 -28.33 0.13
C PHE A 76 11.05 -29.14 1.38
N SER A 77 12.30 -29.61 1.49
CA SER A 77 12.77 -30.33 2.67
C SER A 77 12.73 -29.49 3.94
N LEU A 78 13.11 -28.20 3.86
CA LEU A 78 13.02 -27.26 4.98
C LEU A 78 11.56 -27.05 5.42
N VAL A 79 10.67 -26.71 4.49
CA VAL A 79 9.24 -26.53 4.77
C VAL A 79 8.64 -27.80 5.38
N ARG A 80 8.90 -28.97 4.81
CA ARG A 80 8.42 -30.25 5.34
C ARG A 80 8.88 -30.48 6.78
N ARG A 81 10.17 -30.29 7.07
CA ARG A 81 10.71 -30.44 8.43
C ARG A 81 10.12 -29.41 9.39
N GLY A 82 9.97 -28.16 8.94
CA GLY A 82 9.35 -27.09 9.71
C GLY A 82 7.91 -27.43 10.10
N LEU A 83 7.10 -27.93 9.14
CA LEU A 83 5.71 -28.31 9.40
C LEU A 83 5.60 -29.44 10.43
N ILE A 84 6.47 -30.46 10.33
CA ILE A 84 6.54 -31.54 11.34
C ILE A 84 6.92 -30.96 12.70
N HIS A 85 7.88 -30.03 12.75
CA HIS A 85 8.34 -29.42 13.99
C HIS A 85 7.27 -28.57 14.69
N VAL A 86 6.39 -27.93 13.93
CA VAL A 86 5.22 -27.21 14.48
C VAL A 86 3.99 -28.11 14.68
N ASN A 87 4.20 -29.43 14.74
CA ASN A 87 3.19 -30.46 15.02
C ASN A 87 2.05 -30.54 14.00
N ILE A 88 2.32 -30.24 12.73
CA ILE A 88 1.38 -30.56 11.65
C ILE A 88 1.55 -32.03 11.25
N ASP A 89 0.46 -32.78 11.32
CA ASP A 89 0.41 -34.23 11.09
C ASP A 89 0.91 -34.61 9.68
N PRO A 90 2.03 -35.37 9.56
CA PRO A 90 2.56 -35.82 8.28
C PRO A 90 1.69 -36.90 7.61
N ASP A 91 0.84 -37.61 8.36
CA ASP A 91 -0.05 -38.64 7.83
C ASP A 91 -1.34 -38.04 7.23
N ASN A 92 -1.56 -36.74 7.43
CA ASN A 92 -2.67 -36.03 6.83
C ASN A 92 -2.56 -36.09 5.29
N PRO A 93 -3.62 -36.48 4.56
CA PRO A 93 -3.60 -36.58 3.08
C PRO A 93 -3.21 -35.26 2.37
N MET A 94 -3.42 -34.12 3.02
CA MET A 94 -3.10 -32.80 2.49
C MET A 94 -1.66 -32.35 2.78
N PHE A 95 -0.91 -33.08 3.62
CA PHE A 95 0.40 -32.66 4.11
C PHE A 95 1.40 -32.38 2.97
N LEU A 96 1.55 -33.30 2.01
CA LEU A 96 2.46 -33.11 0.87
C LEU A 96 2.01 -31.97 -0.05
N LYS A 97 0.69 -31.79 -0.21
CA LYS A 97 0.13 -30.67 -0.97
C LYS A 97 0.43 -29.34 -0.30
N LEU A 98 0.30 -29.27 1.03
CA LEU A 98 0.66 -28.10 1.82
C LEU A 98 2.15 -27.78 1.71
N CYS A 99 3.02 -28.79 1.84
CA CYS A 99 4.46 -28.63 1.62
C CYS A 99 4.74 -28.03 0.24
N SER A 100 4.12 -28.55 -0.81
CA SER A 100 4.30 -28.08 -2.19
C SER A 100 3.89 -26.62 -2.38
N ILE A 101 2.70 -26.24 -1.88
CA ILE A 101 2.18 -24.87 -1.98
C ILE A 101 3.10 -23.87 -1.26
N ILE A 102 3.47 -24.16 -0.02
CA ILE A 102 4.34 -23.28 0.78
C ILE A 102 5.72 -23.19 0.15
N SER A 103 6.28 -24.31 -0.30
CA SER A 103 7.61 -24.33 -0.92
C SER A 103 7.64 -23.52 -2.22
N GLY A 104 6.59 -23.60 -3.05
CA GLY A 104 6.47 -22.79 -4.25
C GLY A 104 6.38 -21.28 -3.94
N PHE A 105 5.67 -20.91 -2.88
CA PHE A 105 5.63 -19.53 -2.39
C PHE A 105 7.02 -19.06 -1.90
N MET A 106 7.69 -19.86 -1.08
CA MET A 106 9.01 -19.53 -0.53
C MET A 106 10.09 -19.48 -1.62
N PHE A 107 10.05 -20.39 -2.59
CA PHE A 107 10.97 -20.41 -3.74
C PHE A 107 10.94 -19.09 -4.50
N LYS A 108 9.76 -18.63 -4.92
CA LYS A 108 9.60 -17.34 -5.63
C LYS A 108 10.14 -16.17 -4.81
N ARG A 109 9.97 -16.23 -3.49
CA ARG A 109 10.43 -15.18 -2.59
C ARG A 109 11.95 -15.16 -2.45
N ILE A 110 12.58 -16.32 -2.28
CA ILE A 110 14.04 -16.47 -2.21
C ILE A 110 14.66 -16.04 -3.54
N GLU A 111 14.15 -16.55 -4.66
CA GLU A 111 14.61 -16.21 -6.01
C GLU A 111 14.60 -14.69 -6.25
N SER A 112 13.62 -13.98 -5.69
CA SER A 112 13.50 -12.52 -5.83
C SER A 112 14.56 -11.70 -5.09
N VAL A 113 15.24 -12.30 -4.11
CA VAL A 113 16.28 -11.65 -3.29
C VAL A 113 17.67 -12.27 -3.51
N SER A 114 17.77 -13.45 -4.11
CA SER A 114 19.02 -14.16 -4.37
C SER A 114 19.63 -13.76 -5.72
N GLY A 115 20.58 -12.83 -5.75
CA GLY A 115 21.43 -12.55 -6.91
C GLY A 115 20.73 -12.05 -8.18
N ARG A 116 19.40 -11.94 -8.19
CA ARG A 116 18.62 -11.48 -9.34
C ARG A 116 18.87 -9.98 -9.56
N LEU A 117 19.52 -9.65 -10.66
CA LEU A 117 19.74 -8.26 -11.05
C LEU A 117 18.47 -7.73 -11.71
N ARG A 118 17.92 -6.64 -11.17
CA ARG A 118 16.80 -5.92 -11.78
C ARG A 118 17.19 -5.47 -13.19
N GLN A 119 16.38 -5.82 -14.19
CA GLN A 119 16.63 -5.35 -15.55
C GLN A 119 16.35 -3.85 -15.67
N ARG A 120 17.10 -3.20 -16.55
CA ARG A 120 16.93 -1.77 -16.82
C ARG A 120 15.81 -1.56 -17.83
N VAL A 121 15.00 -0.55 -17.60
CA VAL A 121 13.98 -0.11 -18.55
C VAL A 121 14.65 0.33 -19.86
N THR A 122 14.31 -0.32 -20.96
CA THR A 122 14.80 0.04 -22.29
C THR A 122 13.94 1.14 -22.93
N LYS A 123 14.43 1.76 -24.00
CA LYS A 123 13.63 2.70 -24.80
C LYS A 123 12.37 2.05 -25.36
N GLN A 124 12.45 0.78 -25.78
CA GLN A 124 11.32 0.04 -26.33
C GLN A 124 10.23 -0.16 -25.27
N ASN A 125 10.59 -0.62 -24.05
CA ASN A 125 9.61 -0.79 -22.97
C ASN A 125 8.84 0.51 -22.69
N LYS A 126 9.52 1.67 -22.76
CA LYS A 126 8.86 2.96 -22.56
C LYS A 126 7.87 3.29 -23.68
N LEU A 127 8.20 2.99 -24.94
CA LEU A 127 7.30 3.17 -26.07
C LEU A 127 6.07 2.26 -25.93
N ASP A 128 6.27 0.98 -25.66
CA ASP A 128 5.18 0.00 -25.51
C ASP A 128 4.21 0.40 -24.38
N LEU A 129 4.74 0.89 -23.25
CA LEU A 129 3.92 1.36 -22.13
C LEU A 129 3.11 2.62 -22.47
N ILE A 130 3.64 3.51 -23.30
CA ILE A 130 2.90 4.69 -23.76
C ILE A 130 1.84 4.28 -24.79
N GLU A 131 2.18 3.42 -25.75
CA GLU A 131 1.25 2.95 -26.78
C GLU A 131 0.08 2.16 -26.19
N SER A 132 0.34 1.30 -25.20
CA SER A 132 -0.70 0.55 -24.49
C SER A 132 -1.69 1.42 -23.70
N SER A 133 -1.37 2.70 -23.47
CA SER A 133 -2.27 3.64 -22.79
C SER A 133 -3.37 4.24 -23.68
N GLN A 134 -3.44 3.85 -24.96
CA GLN A 134 -4.48 4.26 -25.91
C GLN A 134 -4.63 5.79 -26.03
N GLY A 135 -3.51 6.50 -26.00
CA GLY A 135 -3.46 7.95 -26.22
C GLY A 135 -3.73 8.82 -24.98
N GLU A 136 -4.05 8.22 -23.82
CA GLU A 136 -4.16 8.98 -22.57
C GLU A 136 -3.36 8.32 -21.42
N PRO A 137 -2.01 8.47 -21.42
CA PRO A 137 -1.15 7.99 -20.36
C PRO A 137 -1.58 8.52 -18.98
N ARG A 138 -1.82 7.59 -18.05
CA ARG A 138 -2.23 7.88 -16.67
C ARG A 138 -1.44 7.03 -15.69
N CYS A 139 -1.24 7.56 -14.48
CA CYS A 139 -0.65 6.78 -13.39
C CYS A 139 -1.60 5.64 -12.98
N TRP A 140 -1.13 4.41 -12.94
CA TRP A 140 -1.96 3.24 -12.59
C TRP A 140 -2.47 3.23 -11.14
N ILE A 141 -1.90 4.08 -10.26
CA ILE A 141 -2.30 4.20 -8.85
C ILE A 141 -3.32 5.33 -8.67
N CYS A 142 -2.91 6.58 -8.89
CA CYS A 142 -3.77 7.75 -8.64
C CYS A 142 -4.64 8.13 -9.85
N ASN A 143 -4.48 7.47 -10.99
CA ASN A 143 -5.16 7.71 -12.26
C ASN A 143 -5.02 9.14 -12.84
N SER A 144 -4.13 9.94 -12.27
CA SER A 144 -3.83 11.27 -12.78
C SER A 144 -3.22 11.17 -14.17
N LYS A 145 -3.71 12.03 -15.07
CA LYS A 145 -3.17 12.21 -16.42
C LYS A 145 -1.76 12.79 -16.37
N PHE A 146 -0.87 12.29 -17.21
CA PHE A 146 0.47 12.86 -17.40
C PHE A 146 0.42 14.04 -18.37
N SER A 147 1.23 15.07 -18.12
CA SER A 147 1.41 16.18 -19.06
C SER A 147 2.21 15.71 -20.28
N MET A 148 2.13 16.48 -21.38
CA MET A 148 2.96 16.23 -22.56
C MET A 148 4.46 16.31 -22.22
N ASP A 149 4.88 17.31 -21.43
CA ASP A 149 6.26 17.41 -20.95
C ASP A 149 6.72 16.17 -20.18
N ALA A 150 5.86 15.59 -19.34
CA ALA A 150 6.20 14.38 -18.59
C ALA A 150 6.35 13.16 -19.52
N ILE A 151 5.53 13.08 -20.58
CA ILE A 151 5.62 12.04 -21.62
C ILE A 151 6.92 12.21 -22.44
N ASP A 152 7.24 13.43 -22.85
CA ASP A 152 8.44 13.73 -23.63
C ASP A 152 9.71 13.41 -22.82
N ILE A 153 9.80 13.90 -21.58
CA ILE A 153 10.91 13.57 -20.66
C ILE A 153 11.04 12.05 -20.48
N PHE A 154 9.93 11.35 -20.27
CA PHE A 154 9.93 9.89 -20.11
C PHE A 154 10.57 9.20 -21.32
N LEU A 155 10.22 9.65 -22.52
CA LEU A 155 10.72 9.14 -23.80
C LEU A 155 12.13 9.67 -24.18
N GLY A 156 12.78 10.43 -23.31
CA GLY A 156 14.13 10.96 -23.51
C GLY A 156 14.18 12.21 -24.40
N ARG A 157 13.06 12.93 -24.54
CA ARG A 157 12.95 14.20 -25.24
C ARG A 157 12.99 15.38 -24.25
N PRO A 158 13.30 16.60 -24.72
CA PRO A 158 13.19 17.80 -23.90
C PRO A 158 11.76 18.00 -23.40
N GLY A 159 11.60 18.54 -22.20
CA GLY A 159 10.33 18.92 -21.61
C GLY A 159 10.55 19.63 -20.29
N ASN A 160 9.53 20.33 -19.79
CA ASN A 160 9.60 21.09 -18.55
C ASN A 160 8.49 20.70 -17.57
N ILE A 161 8.85 20.33 -16.34
CA ILE A 161 7.87 19.99 -15.30
C ILE A 161 7.50 21.25 -14.53
N ILE A 162 6.24 21.68 -14.66
CA ILE A 162 5.70 22.81 -13.89
C ILE A 162 5.14 22.30 -12.57
N LEU A 163 5.69 22.79 -11.46
CA LEU A 163 5.17 22.50 -10.12
C LEU A 163 3.91 23.32 -9.83
N PRO A 164 2.89 22.74 -9.18
CA PRO A 164 1.72 23.49 -8.77
C PRO A 164 2.05 24.43 -7.61
N GLU A 165 1.45 25.62 -7.61
CA GLU A 165 1.55 26.57 -6.49
C GLU A 165 0.86 26.03 -5.23
N PHE A 166 -0.25 25.31 -5.42
CA PHE A 166 -1.05 24.72 -4.35
C PHE A 166 -1.12 23.19 -4.48
N VAL A 167 -1.06 22.50 -3.34
CA VAL A 167 -1.23 21.06 -3.25
C VAL A 167 -2.38 20.72 -2.32
N ASP A 168 -3.00 19.57 -2.55
CA ASP A 168 -3.96 18.97 -1.63
C ASP A 168 -3.21 18.40 -0.41
N TYR A 169 -3.45 18.91 0.79
CA TYR A 169 -2.70 18.48 1.99
C TYR A 169 -2.91 16.99 2.32
N MET A 170 -4.01 16.37 1.86
CA MET A 170 -4.26 14.93 2.06
C MET A 170 -3.50 14.07 1.05
N MET A 171 -3.14 14.61 -0.11
CA MET A 171 -2.40 13.92 -1.17
C MET A 171 -1.43 14.92 -1.85
N PRO A 172 -0.33 15.31 -1.16
CA PRO A 172 0.51 16.44 -1.53
C PRO A 172 1.45 16.09 -2.69
N ARG A 173 0.88 15.89 -3.87
CA ARG A 173 1.58 15.55 -5.11
C ARG A 173 2.07 16.82 -5.80
N GLY A 174 3.35 16.85 -6.18
CA GLY A 174 3.94 17.98 -6.90
C GLY A 174 4.73 18.91 -5.99
N LEU A 175 5.27 18.40 -4.88
CA LEU A 175 6.20 19.17 -4.04
C LEU A 175 7.61 19.25 -4.66
N ILE A 176 7.96 18.26 -5.50
CA ILE A 176 9.21 18.20 -6.26
C ILE A 176 8.92 17.71 -7.68
N GLU A 177 9.76 18.04 -8.66
CA GLU A 177 9.49 17.69 -10.06
C GLU A 177 9.27 16.19 -10.28
N ARG A 178 10.05 15.37 -9.56
CA ARG A 178 9.95 13.91 -9.61
C ARG A 178 8.52 13.43 -9.40
N ASP A 179 7.74 14.10 -8.55
CA ASP A 179 6.36 13.70 -8.24
C ASP A 179 5.46 13.64 -9.48
N LEU A 180 5.75 14.48 -10.48
CA LEU A 180 4.98 14.66 -11.71
C LEU A 180 5.62 13.95 -12.92
N LYS A 181 6.86 13.46 -12.80
CA LYS A 181 7.52 12.66 -13.83
C LYS A 181 6.94 11.25 -13.89
N ILE A 182 7.00 10.64 -15.08
CA ILE A 182 6.59 9.24 -15.30
C ILE A 182 7.75 8.33 -14.91
N GLU A 183 7.44 7.28 -14.15
CA GLU A 183 8.34 6.20 -13.79
C GLU A 183 7.69 4.86 -14.13
N VAL A 184 8.51 3.85 -14.39
CA VAL A 184 8.04 2.47 -14.55
C VAL A 184 8.03 1.79 -13.19
N GLU A 185 6.88 1.25 -12.80
CA GLU A 185 6.65 0.66 -11.49
C GLU A 185 6.17 -0.78 -11.63
N HIS A 186 6.55 -1.63 -10.67
CA HIS A 186 6.04 -2.98 -10.54
C HIS A 186 4.79 -2.98 -9.65
N LYS A 187 3.72 -3.67 -10.06
CA LYS A 187 2.50 -3.84 -9.26
C LYS A 187 2.82 -4.63 -7.98
N LEU A 188 3.46 -5.80 -8.13
CA LEU A 188 4.15 -6.52 -7.06
C LEU A 188 5.64 -6.11 -7.07
N PRO A 189 6.17 -5.54 -5.99
CA PRO A 189 7.57 -5.14 -5.94
C PRO A 189 8.53 -6.29 -6.29
N PHE A 190 9.56 -5.98 -7.08
CA PHE A 190 10.61 -6.92 -7.45
C PHE A 190 11.19 -7.64 -6.21
N SER A 191 11.54 -6.90 -5.16
CA SER A 191 12.08 -7.44 -3.89
C SER A 191 11.11 -8.30 -3.07
N LYS A 192 9.89 -8.51 -3.57
CA LYS A 192 8.82 -9.30 -2.94
C LYS A 192 8.30 -10.39 -3.89
N GLY A 193 9.07 -10.78 -4.91
CA GLY A 193 8.68 -11.80 -5.88
C GLY A 193 8.05 -11.26 -7.16
N GLY A 194 8.10 -9.95 -7.42
CA GLY A 194 7.65 -9.37 -8.67
C GLY A 194 8.43 -9.87 -9.89
N GLY A 195 7.75 -10.05 -11.03
CA GLY A 195 8.37 -10.28 -12.33
C GLY A 195 9.26 -9.12 -12.77
N ASP A 196 10.06 -9.33 -13.82
CA ASP A 196 10.99 -8.30 -14.35
C ASP A 196 10.29 -7.29 -15.27
N ILE A 197 11.06 -6.41 -15.91
CA ILE A 197 10.53 -5.41 -16.85
C ILE A 197 9.77 -6.01 -18.03
N ASP A 198 10.09 -7.25 -18.42
CA ASP A 198 9.42 -7.98 -19.50
C ASP A 198 8.10 -8.64 -19.06
N ASP A 199 7.82 -8.71 -17.74
CA ASP A 199 6.53 -9.13 -17.22
C ASP A 199 5.52 -7.98 -17.31
N LEU A 200 4.99 -7.75 -18.51
CA LEU A 200 4.03 -6.69 -18.78
C LEU A 200 2.78 -6.75 -17.88
N SER A 201 2.45 -7.91 -17.31
CA SER A 201 1.34 -8.04 -16.36
C SER A 201 1.66 -7.38 -15.02
N ASN A 202 2.94 -7.38 -14.62
CA ASN A 202 3.44 -6.80 -13.38
C ASN A 202 3.97 -5.38 -13.53
N ILE A 203 4.11 -4.84 -14.74
CA ILE A 203 4.65 -3.49 -14.97
C ILE A 203 3.54 -2.49 -15.33
N ALA A 204 3.68 -1.22 -14.90
CA ALA A 204 2.77 -0.14 -15.27
C ALA A 204 3.40 1.27 -15.15
N LEU A 205 2.78 2.26 -15.80
CA LEU A 205 3.15 3.68 -15.69
C LEU A 205 2.72 4.27 -14.35
N SER A 206 3.65 4.84 -13.59
CA SER A 206 3.38 5.52 -12.32
C SER A 206 3.91 6.93 -12.31
N CYS A 207 3.29 7.84 -11.55
CA CYS A 207 3.93 9.12 -11.26
C CYS A 207 4.96 8.93 -10.13
N GLY A 208 6.02 9.74 -10.11
CA GLY A 208 7.08 9.55 -9.11
C GLY A 208 6.62 9.69 -7.66
N TRP A 209 5.55 10.44 -7.38
CA TRP A 209 4.98 10.52 -6.02
C TRP A 209 4.42 9.16 -5.60
N CYS A 210 3.62 8.54 -6.47
CA CYS A 210 3.03 7.23 -6.24
C CYS A 210 4.10 6.14 -6.12
N ASN A 211 5.10 6.12 -7.00
CA ASN A 211 6.20 5.15 -6.94
C ASN A 211 7.02 5.31 -5.64
N ARG A 212 7.40 6.54 -5.29
CA ARG A 212 8.18 6.84 -4.07
C ARG A 212 7.50 6.31 -2.82
N TYR A 213 6.20 6.55 -2.66
CA TYR A 213 5.47 6.15 -1.45
C TYR A 213 4.94 4.72 -1.50
N LYS A 214 4.73 4.13 -2.69
CA LYS A 214 4.48 2.69 -2.83
C LYS A 214 5.72 1.90 -2.43
N SER A 215 6.88 2.27 -2.97
CA SER A 215 8.15 1.59 -2.71
C SER A 215 8.00 0.05 -2.87
N ASN A 216 8.52 -0.70 -1.90
CA ASN A 216 8.40 -2.15 -1.80
C ASN A 216 7.25 -2.64 -0.90
N LEU A 217 6.31 -1.76 -0.55
CA LEU A 217 5.24 -2.06 0.39
C LEU A 217 4.05 -2.73 -0.30
N ILE A 218 3.45 -3.71 0.36
CA ILE A 218 2.31 -4.49 -0.15
C ILE A 218 1.11 -4.54 0.80
N SER A 219 1.30 -4.20 2.08
CA SER A 219 0.29 -4.25 3.13
C SER A 219 0.17 -2.89 3.81
N ILE A 220 -1.05 -2.43 4.10
CA ILE A 220 -1.26 -1.19 4.88
C ILE A 220 -0.58 -1.22 6.26
N TYR A 221 -0.27 -2.41 6.78
CA TYR A 221 0.40 -2.63 8.07
C TYR A 221 1.93 -2.59 7.96
N ASP A 222 2.50 -2.50 6.74
CA ASP A 222 3.95 -2.34 6.54
C ASP A 222 4.46 -0.98 7.05
N VAL A 223 3.56 -0.01 7.25
CA VAL A 223 3.86 1.31 7.79
C VAL A 223 3.24 1.47 9.19
N GLY A 224 4.02 2.03 10.11
CA GLY A 224 3.57 2.30 11.47
C GLY A 224 2.52 3.41 11.54
N ARG A 225 1.89 3.53 12.72
CA ARG A 225 0.89 4.57 13.02
C ARG A 225 1.57 5.92 13.28
N ASN A 226 2.16 6.51 12.24
CA ASN A 226 2.80 7.82 12.31
C ASN A 226 1.83 8.92 11.86
N LEU A 227 0.80 9.17 12.67
CA LEU A 227 -0.17 10.22 12.37
C LEU A 227 0.51 11.58 12.51
N LYS A 228 0.54 12.32 11.42
CA LYS A 228 1.01 13.72 11.42
C LYS A 228 -0.21 14.63 11.40
N ASN A 229 -0.02 15.86 11.88
CA ASN A 229 -1.00 16.91 11.74
C ASN A 229 -0.40 18.03 10.90
N TYR A 230 -1.19 18.56 9.97
CA TYR A 230 -0.88 19.80 9.28
C TYR A 230 -1.61 20.94 9.98
N LYS A 231 -0.87 21.99 10.35
CA LYS A 231 -1.39 23.21 10.97
C LYS A 231 -0.90 24.40 10.17
N ASN A 232 -1.75 25.41 10.03
CA ASN A 232 -1.34 26.74 9.59
C ASN A 232 -2.20 27.79 10.31
N ASP A 233 -1.86 29.07 10.16
CA ASP A 233 -2.50 30.17 10.91
C ASP A 233 -4.01 30.32 10.63
N ASN A 234 -4.49 29.77 9.51
CA ASN A 234 -5.88 29.87 9.09
C ASN A 234 -6.71 28.60 9.41
N PHE A 235 -6.08 27.52 9.91
CA PHE A 235 -6.73 26.22 10.02
C PHE A 235 -6.39 25.48 11.33
N VAL A 236 -7.45 25.00 11.98
CA VAL A 236 -7.36 24.06 13.11
C VAL A 236 -6.76 22.75 12.60
N GLY A 237 -5.71 22.26 13.26
CA GLY A 237 -4.87 21.19 12.75
C GLY A 237 -5.62 19.95 12.24
N PHE A 238 -5.35 19.56 10.99
CA PHE A 238 -5.93 18.38 10.37
C PHE A 238 -4.96 17.22 10.41
N SER A 239 -5.48 16.02 10.69
CA SER A 239 -4.70 14.80 10.57
C SER A 239 -4.41 14.51 9.09
N ILE A 240 -3.14 14.32 8.75
CA ILE A 240 -2.71 13.92 7.41
C ILE A 240 -2.43 12.42 7.38
N PRO A 241 -2.91 11.70 6.35
CA PRO A 241 -2.70 10.26 6.26
C PRO A 241 -1.23 9.93 5.95
N GLU A 242 -0.79 8.76 6.41
CA GLU A 242 0.46 8.19 5.94
C GLU A 242 0.35 7.91 4.42
N PRO A 243 1.28 8.43 3.58
CA PRO A 243 1.15 8.34 2.14
C PRO A 243 0.88 6.95 1.58
N TYR A 244 1.48 5.89 2.14
CA TYR A 244 1.23 4.54 1.64
C TYR A 244 -0.25 4.11 1.76
N TRP A 245 -0.96 4.54 2.81
CA TRP A 245 -2.39 4.25 2.96
C TRP A 245 -3.22 4.87 1.83
N ILE A 246 -2.84 6.08 1.38
CA ILE A 246 -3.43 6.73 0.20
C ILE A 246 -3.18 5.89 -1.04
N ILE A 247 -1.91 5.54 -1.30
CA ILE A 247 -1.49 4.76 -2.47
C ILE A 247 -2.30 3.47 -2.56
N ARG A 248 -2.34 2.69 -1.47
CA ARG A 248 -3.01 1.40 -1.42
C ARG A 248 -4.51 1.52 -1.68
N LYS A 249 -5.19 2.49 -1.05
CA LYS A 249 -6.63 2.71 -1.27
C LYS A 249 -6.95 3.21 -2.68
N MET A 250 -6.16 4.14 -3.21
CA MET A 250 -6.34 4.67 -4.57
C MET A 250 -6.12 3.60 -5.63
N ALA A 251 -5.09 2.74 -5.48
CA ALA A 251 -4.79 1.67 -6.40
C ALA A 251 -5.92 0.64 -6.55
N LEU A 252 -6.65 0.38 -5.46
CA LEU A 252 -7.71 -0.63 -5.37
C LEU A 252 -9.12 -0.07 -5.62
N SER A 253 -9.27 1.25 -5.75
CA SER A 253 -10.58 1.88 -5.90
C SER A 253 -10.92 2.13 -7.36
N GLU A 254 -11.96 1.46 -7.86
CA GLU A 254 -12.43 1.60 -9.25
C GLU A 254 -13.40 2.77 -9.46
N ARG A 255 -14.01 3.27 -8.38
CA ARG A 255 -15.02 4.33 -8.41
C ARG A 255 -15.06 5.13 -7.11
N CYS A 256 -15.80 6.23 -7.14
CA CYS A 256 -16.16 6.97 -5.94
C CYS A 256 -16.94 6.06 -4.96
N SER A 257 -16.59 6.12 -3.68
CA SER A 257 -17.24 5.38 -2.60
C SER A 257 -18.53 6.03 -2.08
N HIS A 258 -18.87 7.25 -2.53
CA HIS A 258 -20.11 7.90 -2.13
C HIS A 258 -21.32 7.13 -2.67
N PRO A 259 -22.34 6.82 -1.83
CA PRO A 259 -23.52 6.09 -2.26
C PRO A 259 -24.19 6.72 -3.49
N GLY A 260 -24.54 5.88 -4.48
CA GLY A 260 -25.19 6.35 -5.72
C GLY A 260 -24.27 7.07 -6.72
N CYS A 261 -23.01 7.34 -6.39
CA CYS A 261 -22.10 8.01 -7.32
C CYS A 261 -21.61 7.04 -8.41
N THR A 262 -21.63 7.50 -9.67
CA THR A 262 -21.18 6.74 -10.85
C THR A 262 -19.78 7.12 -11.34
N SER A 263 -19.13 8.12 -10.72
CA SER A 263 -17.78 8.56 -11.11
C SER A 263 -16.77 7.42 -10.94
N LYS A 264 -16.04 7.13 -12.01
CA LYS A 264 -15.01 6.08 -12.08
C LYS A 264 -13.62 6.67 -11.89
N ARG A 265 -12.58 5.83 -11.81
CA ARG A 265 -11.17 6.28 -11.75
C ARG A 265 -10.83 7.35 -12.79
N LYS A 266 -11.32 7.21 -14.02
CA LYS A 266 -11.10 8.16 -15.13
C LYS A 266 -11.49 9.61 -14.80
N ASN A 267 -12.40 9.83 -13.85
CA ASN A 267 -12.85 11.15 -13.42
C ASN A 267 -11.93 11.86 -12.40
N ASN A 268 -10.72 11.33 -12.14
CA ASN A 268 -9.82 11.72 -11.04
C ASN A 268 -10.49 11.55 -9.66
N LEU A 269 -9.98 10.60 -8.89
CA LEU A 269 -10.44 10.36 -7.53
C LEU A 269 -9.48 11.00 -6.52
N TYR A 270 -9.97 11.20 -5.31
CA TYR A 270 -9.32 11.87 -4.20
C TYR A 270 -9.50 11.02 -2.95
N ILE A 271 -8.56 11.12 -2.01
CA ILE A 271 -8.73 10.58 -0.66
C ILE A 271 -9.45 11.61 0.20
N ASP A 272 -10.40 11.16 1.03
CA ASP A 272 -11.07 12.00 2.00
C ASP A 272 -11.35 11.21 3.29
N LEU A 273 -11.85 11.89 4.33
CA LEU A 273 -12.23 11.25 5.58
C LEU A 273 -13.69 10.76 5.56
N ILE A 274 -13.94 9.60 6.19
CA ILE A 274 -15.30 9.14 6.46
C ILE A 274 -15.91 10.01 7.57
N ASN A 275 -15.21 10.11 8.70
CA ASN A 275 -15.48 11.05 9.78
C ASN A 275 -14.47 12.21 9.71
N PRO A 276 -14.89 13.43 9.31
CA PRO A 276 -14.02 14.60 9.22
C PRO A 276 -13.34 15.02 10.54
N ARG A 277 -13.87 14.57 11.68
CA ARG A 277 -13.31 14.85 13.01
C ARG A 277 -12.34 13.77 13.50
N GLY A 278 -12.24 12.65 12.77
CA GLY A 278 -11.37 11.53 13.12
C GLY A 278 -9.96 11.67 12.53
N ALA A 279 -9.01 10.91 13.07
CA ALA A 279 -7.67 10.82 12.51
C ALA A 279 -7.66 10.16 11.11
N ALA A 280 -6.71 10.54 10.27
CA ALA A 280 -6.55 10.04 8.89
C ALA A 280 -5.85 8.67 8.83
N ASN A 281 -6.41 7.68 9.53
CA ASN A 281 -5.94 6.30 9.56
C ASN A 281 -6.62 5.42 8.47
N PRO A 282 -6.16 4.19 8.19
CA PRO A 282 -6.72 3.35 7.15
C PRO A 282 -8.23 3.09 7.25
N ILE A 283 -8.79 3.04 8.46
CA ILE A 283 -10.23 2.83 8.67
C ILE A 283 -11.02 4.08 8.25
N ASN A 284 -10.54 5.26 8.61
CA ASN A 284 -11.26 6.52 8.40
C ASN A 284 -11.04 7.16 7.02
N LEU A 285 -10.35 6.50 6.09
CA LEU A 285 -10.10 7.02 4.74
C LEU A 285 -11.06 6.40 3.72
N LYS A 286 -11.60 7.24 2.84
CA LYS A 286 -12.43 6.86 1.69
C LYS A 286 -11.87 7.46 0.39
N VAL A 287 -12.21 6.85 -0.74
CA VAL A 287 -11.88 7.37 -2.08
C VAL A 287 -13.13 7.96 -2.71
N VAL A 288 -13.09 9.23 -3.12
CA VAL A 288 -14.24 9.97 -3.66
C VAL A 288 -13.87 10.78 -4.89
N CYS A 289 -14.86 11.14 -5.73
CA CYS A 289 -14.63 12.10 -6.80
C CYS A 289 -14.61 13.54 -6.25
N LYS A 290 -14.14 14.50 -7.05
CA LYS A 290 -13.99 15.90 -6.65
C LYS A 290 -15.24 16.51 -6.01
N THR A 291 -16.43 16.19 -6.52
CA THR A 291 -17.71 16.74 -6.03
C THR A 291 -18.12 16.20 -4.66
N HIS A 292 -17.55 15.08 -4.23
CA HIS A 292 -17.83 14.44 -2.94
C HIS A 292 -16.65 14.57 -1.96
N VAL A 293 -15.61 15.32 -2.32
CA VAL A 293 -14.59 15.73 -1.38
C VAL A 293 -15.18 16.82 -0.49
N ASN A 294 -15.10 16.61 0.83
CA ASN A 294 -15.52 17.64 1.77
C ASN A 294 -14.62 18.89 1.62
N ASP A 295 -15.24 20.04 1.36
CA ASP A 295 -14.59 21.35 1.28
C ASP A 295 -13.25 21.38 0.50
N TYR A 296 -13.25 20.85 -0.73
CA TYR A 296 -12.03 20.71 -1.55
C TYR A 296 -11.16 21.98 -1.63
N HIS A 297 -11.77 23.16 -1.71
CA HIS A 297 -11.05 24.43 -1.78
C HIS A 297 -10.22 24.72 -0.52
N HIS A 298 -10.70 24.30 0.65
CA HIS A 298 -9.95 24.43 1.91
C HIS A 298 -8.82 23.41 2.05
N ARG A 299 -8.74 22.41 1.14
CA ARG A 299 -7.64 21.44 1.12
C ARG A 299 -6.41 21.88 0.35
N LEU A 300 -6.57 22.89 -0.51
CA LEU A 300 -5.48 23.42 -1.31
C LEU A 300 -4.64 24.37 -0.45
N VAL A 301 -3.40 23.99 -0.20
CA VAL A 301 -2.44 24.75 0.61
C VAL A 301 -1.21 25.09 -0.22
N PRO A 302 -0.54 26.23 0.03
CA PRO A 302 0.70 26.56 -0.67
C PRO A 302 1.72 25.43 -0.53
N ALA A 303 2.29 24.97 -1.66
CA ALA A 303 3.20 23.83 -1.70
C ALA A 303 4.42 24.05 -0.80
N ILE A 304 4.95 25.27 -0.79
CA ILE A 304 6.10 25.67 0.04
C ILE A 304 5.79 25.54 1.54
N ASN A 305 4.64 26.07 1.98
CA ASN A 305 4.20 26.00 3.38
C ASN A 305 3.99 24.54 3.84
N TYR A 306 3.42 23.71 2.96
CA TYR A 306 3.23 22.31 3.26
C TYR A 306 4.58 21.60 3.44
N ALA A 307 5.50 21.77 2.47
CA ALA A 307 6.83 21.18 2.52
C ALA A 307 7.56 21.54 3.83
N ASP A 308 7.60 22.83 4.19
CA ASP A 308 8.26 23.29 5.40
C ASP A 308 7.65 22.64 6.66
N CYS A 309 6.32 22.55 6.72
CA CYS A 309 5.62 21.94 7.85
C CYS A 309 6.00 20.46 8.07
N ILE A 310 6.07 19.67 7.00
CA ILE A 310 6.35 18.22 7.10
C ILE A 310 7.84 17.88 7.19
N PHE A 311 8.73 18.74 6.67
CA PHE A 311 10.19 18.57 6.77
C PHE A 311 10.75 19.13 8.08
N SER A 312 10.02 20.02 8.77
CA SER A 312 10.42 20.47 10.10
C SER A 312 10.37 19.31 11.12
N LYS A 313 11.49 19.03 11.78
CA LYS A 313 11.58 17.99 12.84
C LYS A 313 10.68 18.30 14.05
N LYS A 314 10.15 19.52 14.17
CA LYS A 314 9.37 20.00 15.32
C LYS A 314 7.93 19.46 15.39
N ASN A 315 7.40 18.88 14.31
CA ASN A 315 5.99 18.45 14.24
C ASN A 315 5.77 16.92 14.39
N ARG A 316 6.76 16.18 14.89
CA ARG A 316 6.55 14.78 15.28
C ARG A 316 5.96 14.76 16.69
N LEU A 317 4.64 14.65 16.80
CA LEU A 317 4.02 14.18 18.03
C LEU A 317 4.31 12.67 18.16
N ILE A 318 4.75 12.30 19.36
CA ILE A 318 5.02 10.93 19.85
C ILE A 318 3.80 10.04 19.62
#